data_AF-A0A2W6ZX00-F1
#
_entry.id   AF-A0A2W6ZX00-F1
#
_cell.length_a   1.000
_cell.length_b   1.000
_cell.length_c   1.000
_cell.angle_alpha   90.00
_cell.angle_beta   90.00
_cell.angle_gamma   90.00
#
_symmetry.space_group_name_H-M   'P 1'
#
loop_
_entity.id
_entity.type
_entity.pdbx_description
1 polymer ?
#
loop_
_entity_poly.entity_id
_entity_poly.type
_entity_poly.pdbx_seq_one_letter_code
_entity_poly.pdbx_strand_id
1 'polypeptide(L)'
;MNANSVVKHGAVALGLGLGLLAAIAPVQAEPIAQSTEQQLVLPFTDVSPDHWAYEALLNLAGVYGCVSGYPDGTFRGEDTVTRYEFAAGMDSCLSGLSNLAQQQQQARDQEVRSLIDAMEQSLSDLREIEADLPETP
;
A
#
# COMPACT_ATOMS: atom_id res chain seq x y z
N MET A 1 -8.51 40.16 5.96
CA MET A 1 -7.16 40.65 5.58
C MET A 1 -6.84 40.05 4.23
N ASN A 2 -6.68 40.92 3.24
CA ASN A 2 -6.56 40.66 1.81
C ASN A 2 -5.08 40.73 1.41
N ALA A 3 -4.62 39.86 0.51
CA ALA A 3 -3.65 40.27 -0.52
C ALA A 3 -3.66 39.26 -1.69
N ASN A 4 -4.55 39.49 -2.65
CA ASN A 4 -4.36 39.02 -4.02
C ASN A 4 -3.70 40.17 -4.81
N SER A 5 -2.64 39.87 -5.59
CA SER A 5 -2.18 40.55 -6.82
C SER A 5 -0.67 40.84 -6.93
N VAL A 6 -0.21 40.68 -8.19
CA VAL A 6 0.91 41.31 -8.93
C VAL A 6 2.21 40.50 -9.08
N VAL A 7 2.60 40.38 -10.36
CA VAL A 7 3.94 40.52 -11.01
C VAL A 7 4.22 39.31 -11.93
N LYS A 8 3.80 39.34 -13.21
CA LYS A 8 4.44 39.89 -14.44
C LYS A 8 5.32 38.86 -15.20
N HIS A 9 5.04 38.77 -16.50
CA HIS A 9 5.74 38.00 -17.54
C HIS A 9 7.25 38.28 -17.60
N GLY A 10 8.05 37.24 -17.89
CA GLY A 10 9.49 37.38 -18.14
C GLY A 10 10.14 36.13 -18.75
N ALA A 11 10.21 36.12 -20.09
CA ALA A 11 11.27 35.60 -20.97
C ALA A 11 11.75 34.13 -20.91
N VAL A 12 11.51 33.49 -22.06
CA VAL A 12 12.26 32.39 -22.69
C VAL A 12 13.77 32.68 -22.73
N ALA A 13 14.60 31.70 -22.36
CA ALA A 13 16.01 31.64 -22.75
C ALA A 13 16.31 30.22 -23.29
N LEU A 14 16.31 30.11 -24.62
CA LEU A 14 16.93 29.00 -25.36
C LEU A 14 18.45 29.20 -25.30
N GLY A 15 19.16 28.26 -24.70
CA GLY A 15 20.62 28.18 -24.71
C GLY A 15 21.04 26.72 -24.76
N LEU A 16 21.43 26.27 -25.95
CA LEU A 16 22.11 24.99 -26.17
C LEU A 16 23.51 25.05 -25.54
N GLY A 17 23.83 24.09 -24.67
CA GLY A 17 25.18 23.91 -24.13
C GLY A 17 25.28 22.59 -23.37
N LEU A 18 25.79 21.55 -24.04
CA LEU A 18 26.27 20.33 -23.38
C LEU A 18 27.40 20.73 -22.42
N GLY A 19 27.20 20.47 -21.13
CA GLY A 19 28.20 20.63 -20.10
C GLY A 19 27.72 19.94 -18.84
N LEU A 20 28.36 18.82 -18.51
CA LEU A 20 28.10 17.98 -17.37
C LEU A 20 28.12 18.81 -16.06
N LEU A 21 26.94 19.22 -15.59
CA LEU A 21 26.69 19.44 -14.18
C LEU A 21 25.59 18.46 -13.79
N ALA A 22 25.91 17.54 -12.90
CA ALA A 22 24.92 16.84 -12.11
C ALA A 22 24.04 17.91 -11.44
N ALA A 23 22.86 18.14 -12.01
CA ALA A 23 21.79 18.77 -11.28
C ALA A 23 21.48 17.80 -10.13
N ILE A 24 22.06 18.07 -8.96
CA ILE A 24 21.41 17.72 -7.71
C ILE A 24 20.12 18.53 -7.76
N ALA A 25 19.10 17.98 -8.42
CA ALA A 25 17.75 18.41 -8.17
C ALA A 25 17.59 18.32 -6.66
N PRO A 26 17.06 19.36 -5.97
CA PRO A 26 16.56 19.09 -4.64
C PRO A 26 15.58 17.94 -4.82
N VAL A 27 15.86 16.78 -4.20
CA VAL A 27 14.82 15.83 -3.86
C VAL A 27 13.83 16.67 -3.08
N GLN A 28 12.82 17.18 -3.78
CA GLN A 28 11.63 17.68 -3.15
C GLN A 28 11.08 16.42 -2.52
N ALA A 29 11.24 16.28 -1.22
CA ALA A 29 10.57 15.24 -0.47
C ALA A 29 9.09 15.50 -0.70
N GLU A 30 8.50 14.81 -1.67
CA GLU A 30 7.05 14.71 -1.75
C GLU A 30 6.62 14.23 -0.37
N PRO A 31 5.64 14.88 0.28
CA PRO A 31 5.11 14.33 1.51
C PRO A 31 4.50 12.97 1.16
N ILE A 32 5.24 11.90 1.40
CA ILE A 32 4.72 10.53 1.47
C ILE A 32 3.88 10.48 2.76
N ALA A 33 2.75 11.18 2.75
CA ALA A 33 1.81 11.24 3.86
C ALA A 33 0.39 11.36 3.29
N GLN A 34 0.09 10.51 2.33
CA GLN A 34 -1.27 9.98 2.19
C GLN A 34 -1.22 8.51 2.58
N SER A 35 -0.86 8.26 3.84
CA SER A 35 -1.48 7.15 4.56
C SER A 35 -2.97 7.49 4.63
N THR A 36 -3.74 7.04 3.63
CA THR A 36 -5.16 6.80 3.86
C THR A 36 -5.20 5.83 5.02
N GLU A 37 -5.36 6.34 6.24
CA GLU A 37 -5.85 5.53 7.33
C GLU A 37 -7.21 5.03 6.84
N GLN A 38 -7.22 3.84 6.22
CA GLN A 38 -8.44 3.14 5.91
C GLN A 38 -9.06 2.86 7.27
N GLN A 39 -9.94 3.77 7.68
CA GLN A 39 -10.60 3.66 8.95
C GLN A 39 -11.36 2.35 8.92
N LEU A 40 -10.91 1.40 9.74
CA LEU A 40 -11.55 0.12 9.85
C LEU A 40 -12.94 0.37 10.41
N VAL A 41 -13.98 0.10 9.61
CA VAL A 41 -15.37 0.23 10.01
C VAL A 41 -15.93 -1.17 10.19
N LEU A 42 -16.58 -1.41 11.33
CA LEU A 42 -17.23 -2.68 11.58
C LEU A 42 -18.43 -2.84 10.63
N PRO A 43 -18.54 -3.95 9.88
CA PRO A 43 -19.60 -4.10 8.88
C PRO A 43 -20.96 -4.50 9.46
N PHE A 44 -21.09 -4.63 10.79
CA PHE A 44 -22.29 -5.15 11.44
C PHE A 44 -23.22 -4.05 11.92
N THR A 45 -24.49 -4.09 11.49
CA THR A 45 -25.48 -3.05 11.80
C THR A 45 -26.04 -3.15 13.22
N ASP A 46 -25.94 -4.31 13.85
CA ASP A 46 -26.47 -4.63 15.18
C ASP A 46 -25.43 -4.49 16.30
N VAL A 47 -24.20 -4.06 15.99
CA VAL A 47 -23.12 -3.89 16.96
C VAL A 47 -22.78 -2.40 17.08
N SER A 48 -23.15 -1.80 18.22
CA SER A 48 -22.81 -0.41 18.53
C SER A 48 -21.30 -0.24 18.75
N PRO A 49 -20.69 0.91 18.38
CA PRO A 49 -19.31 1.27 18.74
C PRO A 49 -19.00 1.19 20.25
N ASP A 50 -19.99 1.43 21.11
CA ASP A 50 -19.84 1.35 22.57
C ASP A 50 -20.00 -0.08 23.11
N HIS A 51 -20.27 -1.07 22.25
CA HIS A 51 -20.43 -2.45 22.67
C HIS A 51 -19.07 -3.07 23.05
N TRP A 52 -19.03 -3.83 24.15
CA TRP A 52 -17.78 -4.44 24.64
C TRP A 52 -17.08 -5.32 23.60
N ALA A 53 -17.83 -5.93 22.69
CA ALA A 53 -17.31 -6.80 21.64
C ALA A 53 -16.86 -6.04 20.38
N TYR A 54 -17.11 -4.73 20.30
CA TYR A 54 -16.90 -3.96 19.07
C TYR A 54 -15.46 -4.06 18.58
N GLU A 55 -14.47 -3.80 19.44
CA GLU A 55 -13.04 -3.88 19.10
C GLU A 55 -12.61 -5.29 18.70
N ALA A 56 -13.14 -6.32 19.37
CA ALA A 56 -12.82 -7.70 19.03
C ALA A 56 -13.36 -8.06 17.63
N LEU A 57 -14.61 -7.67 17.35
CA LEU A 57 -15.24 -7.90 16.06
C LEU A 57 -14.60 -7.07 14.95
N LEU A 58 -14.14 -5.85 15.27
CA LEU A 58 -13.47 -4.98 14.33
C LEU A 58 -12.17 -5.63 13.84
N ASN A 59 -11.38 -6.17 14.75
CA ASN A 59 -10.17 -6.91 14.41
C ASN A 59 -10.47 -8.22 13.68
N LEU A 60 -11.42 -9.02 14.19
CA LEU A 60 -11.75 -10.31 13.60
C LEU A 60 -12.32 -10.19 12.18
N ALA A 61 -13.24 -9.27 11.95
CA ALA A 61 -13.85 -9.06 10.63
C ALA A 61 -12.92 -8.26 9.71
N GLY A 62 -12.31 -7.19 10.23
CA GLY A 62 -11.59 -6.22 9.43
C GLY A 62 -10.12 -6.53 9.17
N VAL A 63 -9.41 -7.09 10.16
CA VAL A 63 -7.98 -7.40 10.03
C VAL A 63 -7.77 -8.85 9.61
N TYR A 64 -8.45 -9.78 10.28
CA TYR A 64 -8.22 -11.21 10.09
C TYR A 64 -9.13 -11.87 9.06
N GLY A 65 -10.23 -11.20 8.66
CA GLY A 65 -11.23 -11.78 7.76
C GLY A 65 -11.91 -13.03 8.33
N CYS A 66 -11.94 -13.16 9.66
CA CYS A 66 -12.37 -14.35 10.37
C CYS A 66 -13.88 -14.44 10.56
N VAL A 67 -14.57 -13.31 10.52
CA VAL A 67 -16.01 -13.23 10.78
C VAL A 67 -16.64 -12.36 9.71
N SER A 68 -17.68 -12.87 9.04
CA SER A 68 -18.40 -12.16 7.97
C SER A 68 -19.83 -11.77 8.36
N GLY A 69 -20.35 -12.29 9.48
CA GLY A 69 -21.73 -12.08 9.90
C GLY A 69 -22.73 -12.78 8.96
N TYR A 70 -23.98 -12.34 9.02
CA TYR A 70 -25.08 -12.85 8.21
C TYR A 70 -25.31 -11.98 6.95
N PRO A 71 -25.98 -12.52 5.90
CA PRO A 71 -26.20 -11.78 4.65
C PRO A 71 -27.00 -10.48 4.79
N ASP A 72 -27.71 -10.30 5.91
CA ASP A 72 -28.45 -9.08 6.24
C ASP A 72 -27.58 -8.00 6.89
N GLY A 73 -26.28 -8.25 7.06
CA GLY A 73 -25.33 -7.32 7.68
C GLY A 73 -25.33 -7.35 9.20
N THR A 74 -25.87 -8.39 9.83
CA THR A 74 -25.88 -8.54 11.30
C THR A 74 -24.82 -9.53 11.78
N PHE A 75 -24.38 -9.41 13.04
CA PHE A 75 -23.53 -10.39 13.72
C PHE A 75 -24.34 -11.37 14.59
N ARG A 76 -25.45 -10.90 15.17
CA ARG A 76 -26.36 -11.66 16.05
C ARG A 76 -25.68 -12.26 17.28
N GLY A 77 -24.89 -11.43 17.97
CA GLY A 77 -24.06 -11.87 19.11
C GLY A 77 -24.82 -12.44 20.30
N GLU A 78 -26.12 -12.11 20.44
CA GLU A 78 -27.00 -12.62 21.51
C GLU A 78 -27.72 -13.93 21.14
N ASP A 79 -27.68 -14.33 19.87
CA ASP A 79 -28.35 -15.54 19.39
C ASP A 79 -27.50 -16.79 19.67
N THR A 80 -28.17 -17.92 19.89
CA THR A 80 -27.46 -19.21 19.99
C THR A 80 -26.98 -19.66 18.61
N VAL A 81 -25.70 -20.00 18.51
CA VAL A 81 -25.11 -20.55 17.29
C VAL A 81 -25.33 -22.07 17.19
N THR A 82 -25.66 -22.56 15.99
CA THR A 82 -25.68 -24.00 15.73
C THR A 82 -24.26 -24.55 15.59
N ARG A 83 -24.10 -25.87 15.79
CA ARG A 83 -22.80 -26.54 15.53
C ARG A 83 -22.32 -26.38 14.08
N TYR A 84 -23.25 -26.24 13.13
CA TYR A 84 -22.94 -26.06 11.71
C TYR A 84 -22.41 -24.65 11.42
N GLU A 85 -23.06 -23.62 11.97
CA GLU A 85 -22.62 -22.23 11.83
C GLU A 85 -21.26 -22.02 12.51
N PHE A 86 -21.05 -22.63 13.68
CA PHE A 86 -19.73 -22.59 14.34
C PHE A 86 -18.64 -23.24 13.47
N ALA A 87 -18.91 -24.41 12.90
CA ALA A 87 -17.94 -25.09 12.02
C ALA A 87 -17.63 -24.27 10.75
N ALA A 88 -18.66 -23.68 10.13
CA ALA A 88 -18.48 -22.80 8.98
C ALA A 88 -17.68 -21.53 9.32
N GLY A 89 -17.97 -20.91 10.48
CA GLY A 89 -17.22 -19.76 10.96
C GLY A 89 -15.75 -20.09 11.23
N MET A 90 -15.48 -21.25 11.83
CA MET A 90 -14.11 -21.72 12.08
C MET A 90 -13.33 -21.96 10.77
N ASP A 91 -13.96 -22.62 9.79
CA ASP A 91 -13.36 -22.86 8.46
C ASP A 91 -13.05 -21.53 7.73
N SER A 92 -13.99 -20.58 7.77
CA SER A 92 -13.79 -19.25 7.21
C SER A 92 -12.62 -18.52 7.86
N CYS A 93 -12.48 -18.60 9.19
CA CYS A 93 -11.38 -17.94 9.89
C CYS A 93 -10.02 -18.56 9.58
N LEU A 94 -9.92 -19.89 9.58
CA LEU A 94 -8.67 -20.56 9.21
C LEU A 94 -8.26 -20.23 7.76
N SER A 95 -9.24 -20.18 6.85
CA SER A 95 -9.03 -19.77 5.47
C SER A 95 -8.55 -18.32 5.39
N GLY A 96 -9.18 -17.39 6.11
CA GLY A 96 -8.78 -15.98 6.17
C GLY A 96 -7.33 -15.81 6.65
N LEU A 97 -6.94 -16.48 7.73
CA LEU A 97 -5.56 -16.48 8.25
C LEU A 97 -4.56 -17.03 7.23
N SER A 98 -4.92 -18.12 6.55
CA SER A 98 -4.06 -18.73 5.52
C SER A 98 -3.85 -17.78 4.33
N ASN A 99 -4.90 -17.06 3.93
CA ASN A 99 -4.83 -16.09 2.83
C ASN A 99 -3.93 -14.91 3.19
N LEU A 100 -4.02 -14.39 4.43
CA LEU A 100 -3.14 -13.32 4.91
C LEU A 100 -1.67 -13.75 4.90
N ALA A 101 -1.37 -14.97 5.37
CA ALA A 101 -0.02 -15.51 5.33
C ALA A 101 0.51 -15.65 3.89
N GLN A 102 -0.33 -16.12 2.96
CA GLN A 102 0.03 -16.24 1.55
C GLN A 102 0.27 -14.87 0.90
N GLN A 103 -0.55 -13.86 1.20
CA GLN A 103 -0.36 -12.51 0.68
C GLN A 103 0.98 -11.90 1.11
N GLN A 104 1.36 -12.06 2.39
CA GLN A 104 2.67 -11.59 2.86
C GLN A 104 3.81 -12.32 2.16
N GLN A 105 3.70 -13.64 1.96
CA GLN A 105 4.72 -14.40 1.24
C GLN A 105 4.85 -13.93 -0.21
N GLN A 106 3.72 -13.73 -0.90
CA GLN A 106 3.69 -13.24 -2.27
C GLN A 106 4.31 -11.84 -2.39
N ALA A 107 4.01 -10.94 -1.45
CA ALA A 107 4.61 -9.61 -1.42
C ALA A 107 6.14 -9.67 -1.25
N ARG A 108 6.65 -10.52 -0.36
CA ARG A 108 8.09 -10.74 -0.20
C ARG A 108 8.73 -11.32 -1.46
N ASP A 109 8.09 -12.32 -2.08
CA ASP A 109 8.61 -12.93 -3.30
C ASP A 109 8.65 -11.93 -4.47
N GLN A 110 7.64 -11.04 -4.54
CA GLN A 110 7.61 -9.96 -5.51
C GLN A 110 8.71 -8.92 -5.25
N GLU A 111 8.95 -8.56 -3.99
CA GLU A 111 10.03 -7.66 -3.60
C GLU A 111 11.39 -8.23 -3.99
N VAL A 112 11.67 -9.49 -3.64
CA VAL A 112 12.91 -10.18 -3.99
C VAL A 112 13.12 -10.20 -5.52
N ARG A 113 12.07 -10.47 -6.30
CA ARG A 113 12.14 -10.44 -7.76
C ARG A 113 12.46 -9.04 -8.29
N SER A 114 11.78 -8.02 -7.79
CA SER A 114 12.03 -6.63 -8.21
C SER A 114 13.47 -6.17 -7.94
N LEU A 115 14.07 -6.64 -6.83
CA LEU A 115 15.47 -6.36 -6.50
C LEU A 115 16.45 -7.05 -7.47
N ILE A 116 16.16 -8.29 -7.87
CA ILE A 116 16.97 -9.02 -8.86
C ILE A 116 16.90 -8.29 -10.21
N ASP A 117 15.70 -7.96 -10.67
CA ASP A 117 15.50 -7.27 -11.95
C ASP A 117 16.23 -5.91 -11.97
N ALA A 118 16.16 -5.15 -10.87
CA ALA A 118 16.85 -3.87 -10.74
C ALA A 118 18.38 -4.01 -10.75
N MET A 119 18.92 -5.07 -10.12
CA MET A 119 20.35 -5.35 -10.15
C MET A 119 20.81 -5.72 -11.56
N GLU A 120 20.05 -6.54 -12.28
CA GLU A 120 20.34 -6.90 -13.68
C GLU A 120 20.31 -5.67 -14.59
N GLN A 121 19.32 -4.80 -14.42
CA GLN A 121 19.22 -3.53 -15.14
C GLN A 121 20.46 -2.65 -14.90
N SER A 122 20.84 -2.44 -13.64
CA SER A 122 22.01 -1.62 -13.30
C SER A 122 23.30 -2.18 -13.88
N LEU A 123 23.47 -3.51 -13.89
CA LEU A 123 24.64 -4.16 -14.51
C LEU A 123 24.63 -4.03 -16.04
N SER A 124 23.45 -4.04 -16.67
CA SER A 124 23.31 -3.81 -18.11
C SER A 124 23.72 -2.39 -18.47
N ASP A 125 23.23 -1.40 -17.73
CA ASP A 125 23.53 0.02 -17.96
C ASP A 125 25.06 0.28 -17.84
N LEU A 126 25.72 -0.35 -16.85
CA LEU A 126 27.17 -0.23 -16.69
C LEU A 126 27.96 -0.84 -17.85
N ARG A 127 27.50 -1.96 -18.42
CA ARG A 127 28.14 -2.60 -19.59
C ARG A 127 28.01 -1.74 -20.84
N GLU A 128 26.86 -1.09 -21.02
CA GLU A 128 26.65 -0.18 -22.14
C GLU A 128 27.60 1.03 -22.06
N ILE A 129 27.82 1.57 -20.85
CA ILE A 129 28.79 2.66 -20.62
C ILE A 129 30.22 2.21 -20.93
N GLU A 130 30.63 1.02 -20.49
CA GLU A 130 31.98 0.49 -20.75
C GLU A 130 32.23 0.30 -22.26
N ALA A 131 31.21 -0.15 -23.01
CA ALA A 131 31.31 -0.35 -24.46
C ALA A 131 31.47 0.95 -25.25
N ASP A 132 31.09 2.10 -24.66
CA ASP A 132 31.19 3.43 -25.27
C ASP A 132 32.47 4.19 -24.85
N LEU A 133 33.35 3.58 -24.05
CA LEU A 133 34.64 4.19 -23.70
C LEU A 133 35.58 4.16 -24.92
N PRO A 134 36.18 5.31 -25.30
CA PRO A 134 37.15 5.33 -26.38
C PRO A 134 38.38 4.51 -25.98
N GLU A 135 38.79 3.55 -26.81
CA GLU A 135 40.04 2.81 -26.61
C GLU A 135 41.19 3.81 -26.40
N THR A 136 41.79 3.77 -25.21
CA THR A 136 42.89 4.68 -24.87
C THR A 136 44.09 4.39 -25.79
N PRO A 137 44.67 5.40 -26.45
CA PRO A 137 45.80 5.23 -27.38
C PRO A 137 47.10 4.78 -26.69
#